data_AF-A0A2M7W5Q4-F1
#
_entry.id   AF-A0A2M7W5Q4-F1
#
_cell.length_a   1.000
_cell.length_b   1.000
_cell.length_c   1.000
_cell.angle_alpha   90.00
_cell.angle_beta   90.00
_cell.angle_gamma   90.00
#
_symmetry.space_group_name_H-M   'P 1'
#
loop_
_entity.id
_entity.type
_entity.pdbx_description
1 polymer ?
#
loop_
_entity_poly.entity_id
_entity_poly.type
_entity_poly.pdbx_seq_one_letter_code
_entity_poly.pdbx_strand_id
1 'polypeptide(L)'
;MTKLYLTYDDVLLLPNFSEVTPSRTDLEGKIPIIASPMDTVCEKEMALAIGRLGGYGIIHRNLPINEQADQLAWVLKQKVGCGAAVGVGPDMKQRVEILVKAGAKEICVDSAHGHTKHVGEAVSWIKTFHPGVECFAGNVATAEGAAFLFRAGADAVKVGMGPGSICT
;
A
#
# COMPACT_ATOMS: atom_id res chain seq x y z
N MET A 1 17.43 22.83 -19.43
CA MET A 1 17.47 21.43 -19.90
C MET A 1 16.16 20.77 -19.53
N THR A 2 15.43 20.23 -20.50
CA THR A 2 14.28 19.35 -20.26
C THR A 2 14.79 18.05 -19.65
N LYS A 3 14.23 17.64 -18.50
CA LYS A 3 14.55 16.35 -17.88
C LYS A 3 13.84 15.25 -18.68
N LEU A 4 14.56 14.18 -18.99
CA LEU A 4 14.02 12.95 -19.58
C LEU A 4 13.49 12.04 -18.47
N TYR A 5 12.33 11.45 -18.67
CA TYR A 5 11.71 10.46 -17.78
C TYR A 5 11.41 9.20 -18.61
N LEU A 6 11.64 8.02 -18.03
CA LEU A 6 11.54 6.73 -18.71
C LEU A 6 10.45 5.86 -18.06
N THR A 7 9.78 5.04 -18.85
CA THR A 7 8.89 3.95 -18.40
C THR A 7 9.59 2.59 -18.49
N TYR A 8 8.87 1.50 -18.18
CA TYR A 8 9.36 0.14 -18.28
C TYR A 8 9.78 -0.25 -19.71
N ASP A 9 9.03 0.18 -20.72
CA ASP A 9 9.30 -0.15 -22.13
C ASP A 9 10.50 0.60 -22.72
N ASP A 10 10.97 1.66 -22.05
CA ASP A 10 12.13 2.45 -22.51
C ASP A 10 13.47 1.83 -22.12
N VAL A 11 13.48 0.80 -21.26
CA VAL A 11 14.69 0.25 -20.65
C VAL A 11 14.75 -1.28 -20.72
N LEU A 12 15.96 -1.81 -20.71
CA LEU A 12 16.23 -3.24 -20.58
C LEU A 12 17.25 -3.49 -19.47
N LEU A 13 17.12 -4.60 -18.75
CA LEU A 13 18.14 -5.06 -17.81
C LEU A 13 19.28 -5.73 -18.58
N LEU A 14 20.52 -5.31 -18.31
CA LEU A 14 21.69 -5.96 -18.90
C LEU A 14 21.94 -7.33 -18.24
N PRO A 15 22.14 -8.40 -19.03
CA PRO A 15 22.49 -9.70 -18.47
C PRO A 15 23.82 -9.65 -17.72
N ASN A 16 23.86 -10.20 -16.51
CA ASN A 16 25.08 -10.43 -15.74
C ASN A 16 25.41 -11.93 -15.69
N PHE A 17 26.69 -12.25 -15.44
CA PHE A 17 27.10 -13.62 -15.12
C PHE A 17 26.34 -14.11 -13.87
N SER A 18 25.82 -15.34 -13.91
CA SER A 18 25.09 -15.94 -12.80
C SER A 18 25.60 -17.34 -12.51
N GLU A 19 25.91 -17.61 -11.24
CA GLU A 19 26.15 -18.96 -10.72
C GLU A 19 24.87 -19.60 -10.15
N VAL A 20 23.76 -18.84 -10.14
CA VAL A 20 22.47 -19.25 -9.59
C VAL A 20 21.47 -19.50 -10.72
N THR A 21 20.73 -20.60 -10.63
CA THR A 21 19.61 -20.91 -11.54
C THR A 21 18.30 -20.33 -11.00
N PRO A 22 17.28 -20.05 -11.84
CA PRO A 22 15.99 -19.53 -11.37
C PRO A 22 15.32 -20.41 -10.30
N SER A 23 15.48 -21.73 -10.36
CA SER A 23 14.97 -22.65 -9.34
C SER A 23 15.68 -22.55 -7.97
N ARG A 24 16.79 -21.82 -7.90
CA ARG A 24 17.62 -21.62 -6.70
C ARG A 24 17.58 -20.16 -6.21
N THR A 25 16.87 -19.27 -6.89
CA THR A 25 16.64 -17.91 -6.37
C THR A 25 15.64 -18.00 -5.22
N ASP A 26 15.98 -17.42 -4.08
CA ASP A 26 15.12 -17.40 -2.91
C ASP A 26 14.51 -16.01 -2.73
N LEU A 27 13.21 -15.99 -2.48
CA LEU A 27 12.47 -14.77 -2.12
C LEU A 27 12.10 -14.76 -0.63
N GLU A 28 12.77 -15.59 0.17
CA GLU A 28 12.56 -15.75 1.61
C GLU A 28 11.09 -16.09 1.95
N GLY A 29 10.45 -16.89 1.09
CA GLY A 29 9.05 -17.28 1.23
C GLY A 29 8.03 -16.14 1.00
N LYS A 30 8.47 -14.99 0.48
CA LYS A 30 7.60 -13.85 0.15
C LYS A 30 7.55 -13.67 -1.35
N ILE A 31 6.40 -13.28 -1.87
CA ILE A 31 6.28 -12.81 -3.24
C ILE A 31 6.14 -11.29 -3.18
N PRO A 32 7.00 -10.50 -3.85
CA PRO A 32 6.97 -9.03 -3.82
C PRO A 32 5.82 -8.48 -4.69
N ILE A 33 4.60 -8.99 -4.48
CA ILE A 33 3.39 -8.60 -5.21
C ILE A 33 2.33 -8.21 -4.18
N ILE A 34 1.79 -7.01 -4.38
CA ILE A 34 0.72 -6.44 -3.55
C ILE A 34 -0.48 -6.17 -4.46
N ALA A 35 -1.66 -6.68 -4.09
CA ALA A 35 -2.91 -6.38 -4.77
C ALA A 35 -3.33 -4.93 -4.51
N SER A 36 -3.70 -4.22 -5.58
CA SER A 36 -4.05 -2.80 -5.53
C SER A 36 -5.32 -2.56 -4.69
N PRO A 37 -5.38 -1.51 -3.85
CA PRO A 37 -6.57 -1.14 -3.08
C PRO A 37 -7.65 -0.50 -3.95
N MET A 38 -8.17 -1.24 -4.92
CA MET A 38 -9.24 -0.84 -5.83
C MET A 38 -10.44 -1.76 -5.64
N ASP A 39 -11.65 -1.22 -5.77
CA ASP A 39 -12.93 -1.96 -5.62
C ASP A 39 -13.07 -3.12 -6.61
N THR A 40 -12.51 -2.97 -7.80
CA THR A 40 -12.50 -4.00 -8.84
C THR A 40 -11.33 -4.98 -8.72
N VAL A 41 -10.51 -4.87 -7.68
CA VAL A 41 -9.28 -5.68 -7.52
C VAL A 41 -9.22 -6.39 -6.18
N CYS A 42 -9.30 -5.68 -5.06
CA CYS A 42 -8.92 -6.22 -3.75
C CYS A 42 -9.97 -6.03 -2.66
N GLU A 43 -10.88 -6.99 -2.58
CA GLU A 43 -11.71 -7.31 -1.41
C GLU A 43 -11.14 -8.54 -0.66
N LYS A 44 -11.86 -9.03 0.36
CA LYS A 44 -11.42 -10.15 1.22
C LYS A 44 -10.99 -11.41 0.45
N GLU A 45 -11.64 -11.78 -0.65
CA GLU A 45 -11.31 -12.97 -1.44
C GLU A 45 -9.94 -12.84 -2.09
N MET A 46 -9.65 -11.70 -2.72
CA MET A 46 -8.36 -11.43 -3.33
C MET A 46 -7.26 -11.34 -2.26
N ALA A 47 -7.52 -10.62 -1.17
CA ALA A 47 -6.55 -10.50 -0.07
C ALA A 47 -6.18 -11.88 0.51
N LEU A 48 -7.16 -12.77 0.69
CA LEU A 48 -6.91 -14.14 1.12
C LEU A 48 -6.11 -14.94 0.07
N ALA A 49 -6.51 -14.85 -1.20
CA ALA A 49 -5.89 -15.62 -2.29
C ALA A 49 -4.41 -15.24 -2.46
N ILE A 50 -4.11 -13.94 -2.59
CA ILE A 50 -2.75 -13.46 -2.78
C ILE A 50 -1.89 -13.69 -1.53
N GLY A 51 -2.45 -13.51 -0.33
CA GLY A 51 -1.74 -13.75 0.91
C GLY A 51 -1.35 -15.23 1.11
N ARG A 52 -2.19 -16.18 0.68
CA ARG A 52 -1.86 -17.62 0.69
C ARG A 52 -0.73 -17.99 -0.28
N LEU A 53 -0.51 -17.17 -1.31
CA LEU A 53 0.59 -17.34 -2.26
C LEU A 53 1.88 -16.66 -1.77
N GLY A 54 1.86 -15.95 -0.63
CA GLY A 54 3.01 -15.23 -0.10
C GLY A 54 3.10 -13.76 -0.53
N GLY A 55 2.10 -13.24 -1.24
CA GLY A 55 1.96 -11.81 -1.53
C GLY A 55 1.16 -11.07 -0.44
N TYR A 56 0.61 -9.90 -0.79
CA TYR A 56 -0.15 -9.08 0.17
C TYR A 56 -1.38 -8.42 -0.45
N GLY A 57 -2.48 -8.35 0.30
CA GLY A 57 -3.69 -7.64 -0.13
C GLY A 57 -3.92 -6.37 0.67
N ILE A 58 -4.37 -5.30 0.01
CA ILE A 58 -4.85 -4.08 0.68
C ILE A 58 -6.32 -3.89 0.32
N ILE A 59 -7.20 -4.00 1.30
CA ILE A 59 -8.64 -3.84 1.09
C ILE A 59 -8.93 -2.38 0.78
N HIS A 60 -9.58 -2.13 -0.36
CA HIS A 60 -9.93 -0.79 -0.82
C HIS A 60 -10.89 -0.06 0.15
N ARG A 61 -10.96 1.27 0.03
CA ARG A 61 -11.76 2.13 0.91
C ARG A 61 -13.14 2.50 0.39
N ASN A 62 -13.51 2.04 -0.81
CA ASN A 62 -14.79 2.34 -1.45
C ASN A 62 -15.90 1.44 -0.88
N LEU A 63 -15.97 1.39 0.46
CA LEU A 63 -16.87 0.59 1.27
C LEU A 63 -17.29 1.41 2.51
N PRO A 64 -18.49 1.16 3.05
CA PRO A 64 -18.81 1.55 4.42
C PRO A 64 -17.70 1.10 5.39
N ILE A 65 -17.41 1.93 6.40
CA ILE A 65 -16.29 1.68 7.35
C ILE A 65 -16.41 0.28 7.99
N ASN A 66 -17.62 -0.08 8.43
CA ASN A 66 -17.86 -1.36 9.08
C ASN A 66 -17.66 -2.54 8.12
N GLU A 67 -18.09 -2.40 6.86
CA GLU A 67 -17.92 -3.45 5.86
C GLU A 67 -16.44 -3.67 5.53
N GLN A 68 -15.66 -2.60 5.38
CA GLN A 68 -14.22 -2.70 5.20
C GLN A 68 -13.54 -3.41 6.39
N ALA A 69 -13.97 -3.08 7.62
CA ALA A 69 -13.46 -3.69 8.84
C ALA A 69 -13.85 -5.17 8.97
N ASP A 70 -15.08 -5.53 8.59
CA ASP A 70 -15.55 -6.91 8.58
C ASP A 70 -14.79 -7.76 7.56
N GLN A 71 -14.52 -7.21 6.37
CA GLN A 71 -13.66 -7.88 5.38
C GLN A 71 -12.25 -8.11 5.92
N LEU A 72 -11.64 -7.09 6.53
CA LEU A 72 -10.31 -7.20 7.15
C LEU A 72 -10.29 -8.29 8.25
N ALA A 73 -11.20 -8.21 9.22
CA ALA A 73 -11.29 -9.15 10.32
C ALA A 73 -11.50 -10.59 9.82
N TRP A 74 -12.29 -10.76 8.75
CA TRP A 74 -12.51 -12.06 8.13
C TRP A 74 -11.22 -12.66 7.56
N VAL A 75 -10.39 -11.88 6.87
CA VAL A 75 -9.10 -12.35 6.31
C VAL A 75 -8.12 -12.68 7.44
N LEU A 76 -8.01 -11.81 8.45
CA LEU A 76 -7.14 -12.03 9.61
C LEU A 76 -7.51 -13.32 10.37
N LYS A 77 -8.81 -13.65 10.46
CA LYS A 77 -9.29 -14.92 11.05
C LYS A 77 -8.79 -16.17 10.29
N GLN A 78 -8.48 -16.04 9.01
CA GLN A 78 -7.86 -17.11 8.21
C GLN A 78 -6.35 -17.25 8.44
N LYS A 79 -5.77 -16.47 9.36
CA LYS A 79 -4.32 -16.40 9.64
C LYS A 79 -3.50 -15.90 8.45
N VAL A 80 -4.07 -15.00 7.66
CA VAL A 80 -3.41 -14.32 6.54
C VAL A 80 -3.37 -12.82 6.83
N GLY A 81 -2.20 -12.20 6.65
CA GLY A 81 -2.03 -10.76 6.80
C GLY A 81 -2.68 -10.00 5.64
N CYS A 82 -3.26 -8.84 5.94
CA CYS A 82 -3.76 -7.90 4.93
C CYS A 82 -3.82 -6.49 5.52
N GLY A 83 -3.70 -5.49 4.65
CA GLY A 83 -3.85 -4.08 5.01
C GLY A 83 -5.21 -3.53 4.60
N ALA A 84 -5.49 -2.30 5.01
CA ALA A 84 -6.67 -1.56 4.58
C ALA A 84 -6.31 -0.13 4.13
N ALA A 85 -6.90 0.31 3.03
CA ALA A 85 -6.72 1.67 2.53
C ALA A 85 -7.60 2.68 3.26
N VAL A 86 -7.12 3.91 3.41
CA VAL A 86 -7.84 5.05 3.97
C VAL A 86 -7.57 6.29 3.12
N GLY A 87 -8.56 7.17 3.01
CA GLY A 87 -8.36 8.50 2.42
C GLY A 87 -7.96 9.51 3.49
N VAL A 88 -7.86 10.79 3.10
CA VAL A 88 -7.61 11.92 4.03
C VAL A 88 -8.87 12.77 4.28
N GLY A 89 -10.05 12.17 4.10
CA GLY A 89 -11.34 12.83 4.29
C GLY A 89 -11.75 12.97 5.76
N PRO A 90 -12.92 13.58 6.03
CA PRO A 90 -13.44 13.81 7.38
C PRO A 90 -13.63 12.53 8.20
N ASP A 91 -13.89 11.39 7.54
CA ASP A 91 -14.11 10.09 8.17
C ASP A 91 -12.81 9.32 8.47
N MET A 92 -11.64 9.83 8.05
CA MET A 92 -10.36 9.11 8.13
C MET A 92 -10.06 8.60 9.55
N LYS A 93 -10.17 9.46 10.56
CA LYS A 93 -9.84 9.10 11.94
C LYS A 93 -10.74 7.98 12.47
N GLN A 94 -12.05 8.14 12.28
CA GLN A 94 -13.04 7.13 12.66
C GLN A 94 -12.79 5.81 11.94
N ARG A 95 -12.48 5.87 10.64
CA ARG A 95 -12.17 4.69 9.84
C ARG A 95 -10.94 3.96 10.36
N VAL A 96 -9.83 4.67 10.61
CA VAL A 96 -8.61 4.09 11.17
C VAL A 96 -8.89 3.45 12.53
N GLU A 97 -9.60 4.13 13.43
CA GLU A 97 -9.93 3.57 14.75
C GLU A 97 -10.71 2.25 14.65
N ILE A 98 -11.69 2.18 13.75
CA ILE A 98 -12.50 0.96 13.56
C ILE A 98 -11.65 -0.16 12.93
N LEU A 99 -10.82 0.15 11.93
CA LEU A 99 -9.90 -0.81 11.31
C LEU A 99 -8.89 -1.36 12.32
N VAL A 100 -8.31 -0.51 13.16
CA VAL A 100 -7.38 -0.92 14.22
C VAL A 100 -8.08 -1.80 15.26
N LYS A 101 -9.31 -1.47 15.66
CA LYS A 101 -10.13 -2.33 16.53
C LYS A 101 -10.44 -3.69 15.90
N ALA A 102 -10.59 -3.74 14.57
CA ALA A 102 -10.76 -4.98 13.81
C ALA A 102 -9.45 -5.78 13.65
N GLY A 103 -8.32 -5.24 14.09
CA GLY A 103 -7.03 -5.93 14.11
C GLY A 103 -6.05 -5.50 13.01
N ALA A 104 -6.31 -4.38 12.31
CA ALA A 104 -5.38 -3.85 11.32
C ALA A 104 -4.01 -3.58 11.95
N LYS A 105 -2.96 -4.16 11.35
CA LYS A 105 -1.56 -3.84 11.65
C LYS A 105 -0.95 -2.93 10.60
N GLU A 106 -1.56 -2.84 9.43
CA GLU A 106 -1.11 -2.05 8.29
C GLU A 106 -2.25 -1.16 7.76
N ILE A 107 -1.98 0.14 7.65
CA ILE A 107 -2.90 1.13 7.06
C ILE A 107 -2.22 1.78 5.86
N CYS A 108 -2.94 1.84 4.73
CA CYS A 108 -2.48 2.52 3.52
C CYS A 108 -3.20 3.85 3.35
N VAL A 109 -2.52 4.97 3.60
CA VAL A 109 -3.01 6.31 3.25
C VAL A 109 -2.90 6.49 1.74
N ASP A 110 -4.04 6.35 1.07
CA ASP A 110 -4.15 6.28 -0.38
C ASP A 110 -4.77 7.56 -0.95
N SER A 111 -3.93 8.36 -1.61
CA SER A 111 -4.30 9.62 -2.27
C SER A 111 -3.76 9.66 -3.69
N ALA A 112 -4.50 10.30 -4.61
CA ALA A 112 -3.98 10.60 -5.94
C ALA A 112 -2.74 11.50 -5.89
N HIS A 113 -2.64 12.36 -4.88
CA HIS A 113 -1.47 13.21 -4.61
C HIS A 113 -1.05 13.11 -3.14
N GLY A 114 -0.01 12.33 -2.90
CA GLY A 114 0.56 12.05 -1.58
C GLY A 114 1.43 13.16 -1.01
N HIS A 115 2.04 13.99 -1.86
CA HIS A 115 2.89 15.11 -1.42
C HIS A 115 2.06 16.34 -1.06
N THR A 116 1.15 16.18 -0.10
CA THR A 116 0.26 17.25 0.37
C THR A 116 0.27 17.33 1.89
N LYS A 117 -0.04 18.52 2.42
CA LYS A 117 -0.15 18.76 3.86
C LYS A 117 -1.09 17.77 4.55
N HIS A 118 -2.28 17.55 3.98
CA HIS A 118 -3.30 16.66 4.56
C HIS A 118 -2.82 15.20 4.66
N VAL A 119 -2.06 14.71 3.68
CA VAL A 119 -1.49 13.35 3.74
C VAL A 119 -0.40 13.27 4.81
N GLY A 120 0.49 14.26 4.89
CA GLY A 120 1.50 14.32 5.95
C GLY A 120 0.87 14.37 7.35
N GLU A 121 -0.18 15.19 7.54
CA GLU A 121 -0.92 15.27 8.80
C GLU A 121 -1.65 13.95 9.13
N ALA A 122 -2.22 13.27 8.13
CA ALA A 122 -2.86 11.96 8.33
C ALA A 122 -1.84 10.90 8.77
N VAL A 123 -0.69 10.81 8.10
CA VAL A 123 0.40 9.90 8.48
C VAL A 123 0.87 10.19 9.90
N SER A 124 1.18 11.46 10.20
CA SER A 124 1.64 11.87 11.54
C SER A 124 0.60 11.54 12.62
N TRP A 125 -0.68 11.75 12.34
CA TRP A 125 -1.77 11.41 13.25
C TRP A 125 -1.83 9.90 13.49
N ILE A 126 -1.81 9.07 12.44
CA ILE A 126 -1.83 7.60 12.57
C ILE A 126 -0.66 7.13 13.44
N LYS A 127 0.57 7.60 13.16
CA LYS A 127 1.75 7.19 13.95
C LYS A 127 1.74 7.70 15.38
N THR A 128 1.11 8.84 15.65
CA THR A 128 0.98 9.40 17.00
C THR A 128 -0.01 8.59 17.85
N PHE A 129 -1.18 8.28 17.30
CA PHE A 129 -2.28 7.66 18.06
C PHE A 129 -2.31 6.12 17.95
N HIS A 130 -1.66 5.56 16.94
CA HIS A 130 -1.55 4.12 16.70
C HIS A 130 -0.11 3.72 16.36
N PRO A 131 0.87 3.92 17.28
CA PRO A 131 2.28 3.69 17.00
C PRO A 131 2.64 2.23 16.64
N GLY A 132 1.78 1.27 17.01
CA GLY A 132 1.92 -0.14 16.65
C GLY A 132 1.37 -0.53 15.28
N VAL A 133 0.88 0.44 14.50
CA VAL A 133 0.39 0.25 13.14
C VAL A 133 1.43 0.76 12.15
N GLU A 134 1.74 -0.07 11.17
CA GLU A 134 2.55 0.27 10.01
C GLU A 134 1.72 1.13 9.04
N CYS A 135 2.30 2.22 8.56
CA CYS A 135 1.64 3.21 7.74
C CYS A 135 2.34 3.33 6.39
N PHE A 136 1.66 2.86 5.34
CA PHE A 136 2.04 3.04 3.95
C PHE A 136 1.39 4.32 3.43
N ALA A 137 2.13 5.20 2.76
CA ALA A 137 1.56 6.46 2.27
C ALA A 137 1.93 6.75 0.82
N GLY A 138 0.97 7.26 0.06
CA GLY A 138 1.19 7.66 -1.33
C GLY A 138 -0.02 8.34 -1.97
N ASN A 139 0.00 8.59 -3.27
CA ASN A 139 1.09 8.33 -4.21
C ASN A 139 2.01 9.52 -4.40
N VAL A 140 3.30 9.24 -4.60
CA VAL A 140 4.29 10.26 -4.97
C VAL A 140 5.04 9.82 -6.22
N ALA A 141 5.65 10.77 -6.91
CA ALA A 141 6.49 10.52 -8.08
C ALA A 141 7.83 11.28 -8.01
N THR A 142 8.16 11.88 -6.86
CA THR A 142 9.40 12.64 -6.68
C THR A 142 10.12 12.27 -5.38
N ALA A 143 11.43 12.48 -5.37
CA ALA A 143 12.26 12.29 -4.19
C ALA A 143 11.82 13.21 -3.03
N GLU A 144 11.43 14.46 -3.31
CA GLU A 144 10.93 15.35 -2.26
C GLU A 144 9.63 14.83 -1.65
N GLY A 145 8.71 14.31 -2.47
CA GLY A 145 7.47 13.73 -1.98
C GLY A 145 7.68 12.49 -1.12
N ALA A 146 8.59 11.60 -1.53
CA ALA A 146 8.95 10.44 -0.72
C ALA A 146 9.59 10.86 0.61
N ALA A 147 10.54 11.79 0.58
CA ALA A 147 11.20 12.29 1.79
C ALA A 147 10.22 13.05 2.71
N PHE A 148 9.23 13.75 2.16
CA PHE A 148 8.17 14.39 2.91
C PHE A 148 7.34 13.36 3.71
N LEU A 149 6.88 12.29 3.06
CA LEU A 149 6.09 11.24 3.71
C LEU A 149 6.89 10.46 4.76
N PHE A 150 8.15 10.16 4.46
CA PHE A 150 9.06 9.53 5.42
C PHE A 150 9.21 10.40 6.68
N ARG A 151 9.47 11.72 6.51
CA ARG A 151 9.57 12.65 7.65
C ARG A 151 8.25 12.80 8.43
N ALA A 152 7.11 12.61 7.79
CA ALA A 152 5.82 12.60 8.46
C ALA A 152 5.59 11.34 9.32
N GLY A 153 6.40 10.30 9.13
CA GLY A 153 6.38 9.05 9.90
C GLY A 153 5.93 7.81 9.11
N ALA A 154 5.79 7.90 7.79
CA ALA A 154 5.41 6.73 6.98
C ALA A 154 6.51 5.65 7.05
N ASP A 155 6.10 4.40 7.28
CA ASP A 155 7.00 3.23 7.32
C ASP A 155 7.32 2.75 5.89
N ALA A 156 6.44 3.06 4.93
CA ALA A 156 6.66 2.82 3.51
C ALA A 156 5.99 3.88 2.64
N VAL A 157 6.54 4.10 1.44
CA VAL A 157 6.04 5.08 0.47
C VAL A 157 5.59 4.37 -0.82
N LYS A 158 4.38 4.67 -1.29
CA LYS A 158 3.83 4.16 -2.56
C LYS A 158 4.15 5.13 -3.70
N VAL A 159 4.87 4.64 -4.71
CA VAL A 159 5.34 5.43 -5.86
C VAL A 159 4.48 5.14 -7.09
N GLY A 160 4.09 6.19 -7.81
CA GLY A 160 3.41 6.09 -9.10
C GLY A 160 2.23 7.05 -9.24
N MET A 161 2.32 8.01 -10.15
CA MET A 161 1.22 8.95 -10.46
C MET A 161 1.08 9.02 -11.98
N GLY A 162 -0.04 8.56 -12.53
CA GLY A 162 -0.26 8.46 -13.98
C GLY A 162 0.12 7.15 -14.71
N PRO A 163 0.87 6.16 -14.15
CA PRO A 163 1.27 4.99 -14.95
C PRO A 163 0.24 3.86 -14.97
N GLY A 164 -0.87 3.98 -14.23
CA GLY A 164 -1.90 2.95 -14.16
C GLY A 164 -2.65 2.81 -15.47
N SER A 165 -2.99 1.59 -15.86
CA SER A 165 -3.70 1.29 -17.12
C SER A 165 -5.05 1.99 -17.28
N ILE A 166 -5.70 2.36 -16.17
CA ILE A 166 -6.97 3.09 -16.14
C ILE A 166 -6.85 4.49 -15.53
N CYS A 167 -5.62 4.97 -15.31
CA CYS A 167 -5.41 6.29 -14.70
C CYS A 167 -5.90 7.38 -15.65
N THR A 168 -6.69 8.31 -15.12
CA THR A 168 -7.16 9.52 -15.81
C THR A 168 -6.35 10.73 -15.43
#